data_AF-A0A6J1SQW6-F1
#
_entry.id   AF-A0A6J1SQW6-F1
#
_cell.length_a   1.000
_cell.length_b   1.000
_cell.length_c   1.000
_cell.angle_alpha   90.00
_cell.angle_beta   90.00
_cell.angle_gamma   90.00
#
_symmetry.space_group_name_H-M   'P 1'
#
loop_
_entity.id
_entity.type
_entity.pdbx_description
1 polymer ?
#
loop_
_entity_poly.entity_id
_entity_poly.type
_entity_poly.pdbx_seq_one_letter_code
_entity_poly.pdbx_strand_id
1 'polypeptide(L)'
;MSPRSSSTHVSISKALNSIECAAKEKHVCSAITGTFQDSRTFWERVQRLPVLGNRIVAWKFCFVLHRILREGCESVIPESLRHKEWIRNVGKLWCHLRESYGKLIQQYTQLLIVKLDFHRRNPYFPGNLVVSQEDLHSIGGNDVQNYFELAVDMFDYMDKILALQSAIFGSLDMSRSNSMTSCGQCRLAPLIPCIQDSSQLYDYCVKILFKLHSELPADTLQGHRDRFSRQFKDLKKFYSLATAVKYFRNFWTISIPQLPETEPEFLFQSEFLGFGTPVLRVPTTDREQSEDHVTNLTDTSRRSGTFLNQEGASLASPSAPPLWLFDAPF
;
A
#
# COMPACT_ATOMS: atom_id res chain seq x y z
N MET A 1 11.01 25.72 15.44
CA MET A 1 10.56 24.79 14.37
C MET A 1 11.32 25.13 13.10
N SER A 2 11.96 24.14 12.47
CA SER A 2 12.69 24.35 11.19
C SER A 2 11.72 24.78 10.08
N PRO A 3 12.11 25.66 9.13
CA PRO A 3 11.25 26.10 8.01
C PRO A 3 10.68 24.96 7.15
N ARG A 4 11.32 23.78 7.14
CA ARG A 4 10.81 22.59 6.45
C ARG A 4 9.72 21.86 7.24
N SER A 5 9.79 21.86 8.58
CA SER A 5 8.74 21.28 9.44
C SER A 5 7.40 22.01 9.31
N SER A 6 7.42 23.34 9.17
CA SER A 6 6.22 24.14 8.92
C SER A 6 5.59 23.84 7.56
N SER A 7 6.41 23.60 6.52
CA SER A 7 5.94 23.18 5.19
C SER A 7 5.23 21.82 5.24
N THR A 8 5.80 20.82 5.91
CA THR A 8 5.18 19.50 6.07
C THR A 8 3.85 19.58 6.82
N HIS A 9 3.75 20.39 7.89
CA HIS A 9 2.49 20.61 8.60
C HIS A 9 1.40 21.21 7.71
N VAL A 10 1.76 22.14 6.81
CA VAL A 10 0.82 22.70 5.83
C VAL A 10 0.37 21.63 4.85
N SER A 11 1.27 20.80 4.34
CA SER A 11 0.94 19.68 3.43
C SER A 11 -0.01 18.68 4.09
N ILE A 12 0.26 18.24 5.32
CA ILE A 12 -0.64 17.35 6.07
C ILE A 12 -2.03 17.97 6.23
N SER A 13 -2.10 19.26 6.57
CA SER A 13 -3.39 19.97 6.70
C SER A 13 -4.17 20.02 5.40
N LYS A 14 -3.47 20.25 4.27
CA LYS A 14 -4.06 20.27 2.94
C LYS A 14 -4.50 18.88 2.49
N ALA A 15 -3.77 17.83 2.84
CA ALA A 15 -4.17 16.45 2.59
C ALA A 15 -5.42 16.06 3.39
N LEU A 16 -5.49 16.48 4.66
CA LEU A 16 -6.55 16.16 5.62
C LEU A 16 -7.62 17.26 5.74
N ASN A 17 -7.97 17.90 4.62
CA ASN A 17 -9.02 18.91 4.58
C ASN A 17 -10.44 18.29 4.64
N SER A 18 -11.45 19.11 4.94
CA SER A 18 -12.86 18.69 5.03
C SER A 18 -13.59 18.58 3.69
N ILE A 19 -12.93 18.88 2.57
CA ILE A 19 -13.55 18.85 1.23
C ILE A 19 -13.65 17.40 0.77
N GLU A 20 -14.84 16.98 0.34
CA GLU A 20 -15.13 15.62 -0.12
C GLU A 20 -14.59 15.35 -1.53
N CYS A 21 -13.27 15.27 -1.61
CA CYS A 21 -12.48 14.93 -2.79
C CYS A 21 -11.31 14.04 -2.40
N ALA A 22 -10.72 13.31 -3.35
CA ALA A 22 -9.49 12.58 -3.10
C ALA A 22 -8.39 13.50 -2.55
N ALA A 23 -7.59 13.02 -1.60
CA ALA A 23 -6.44 13.78 -1.12
C ALA A 23 -5.44 13.95 -2.27
N LYS A 24 -4.96 15.17 -2.49
CA LYS A 24 -4.06 15.46 -3.61
C LYS A 24 -2.71 14.80 -3.39
N GLU A 25 -2.23 14.06 -4.39
CA GLU A 25 -1.02 13.24 -4.29
C GLU A 25 0.19 14.06 -3.82
N LYS A 26 0.42 15.26 -4.38
CA LYS A 26 1.51 16.14 -3.94
C LYS A 26 1.56 16.43 -2.43
N HIS A 27 0.40 16.49 -1.76
CA HIS A 27 0.34 16.73 -0.32
C HIS A 27 0.57 15.45 0.47
N VAL A 28 0.14 14.31 -0.06
CA VAL A 28 0.41 12.98 0.50
C VAL A 28 1.90 12.65 0.38
N CYS A 29 2.50 12.81 -0.80
CA CYS A 29 3.93 12.64 -1.02
C CYS A 29 4.75 13.55 -0.09
N SER A 30 4.40 14.82 0.02
CA SER A 30 5.08 15.74 0.95
C SER A 30 4.95 15.30 2.42
N ALA A 31 3.82 14.72 2.83
CA ALA A 31 3.66 14.17 4.18
C ALA A 31 4.54 12.94 4.39
N ILE A 32 4.62 12.04 3.39
CA ILE A 32 5.51 10.86 3.40
C ILE A 32 6.97 11.29 3.49
N THR A 33 7.44 12.15 2.58
CA THR A 33 8.83 12.67 2.61
C THR A 33 9.15 13.38 3.93
N GLY A 34 8.17 14.06 4.53
CA GLY A 34 8.33 14.70 5.83
C GLY A 34 8.66 13.72 6.95
N THR A 35 8.20 12.46 6.88
CA THR A 35 8.50 11.45 7.90
C THR A 35 9.97 11.08 7.96
N PHE A 36 10.69 11.11 6.82
CA PHE A 36 12.14 10.85 6.76
C PHE A 36 12.96 11.94 7.45
N GLN A 37 12.38 13.12 7.71
CA GLN A 37 13.01 14.18 8.50
C GLN A 37 12.67 14.04 9.99
N ASP A 38 11.39 13.83 10.31
CA ASP A 38 10.92 13.51 11.66
C ASP A 38 9.62 12.70 11.58
N SER A 39 9.68 11.44 12.02
CA SER A 39 8.57 10.49 11.97
C SER A 39 7.37 10.90 12.83
N ARG A 40 7.58 11.80 13.81
CA ARG A 40 6.52 12.31 14.70
C ARG A 40 5.68 13.42 14.05
N THR A 41 6.21 14.08 13.02
CA THR A 41 5.59 15.24 12.35
C THR A 41 4.14 14.98 11.95
N PHE A 42 3.84 13.77 11.46
CA PHE A 42 2.48 13.38 11.09
C PHE A 42 1.54 13.41 12.30
N TRP A 43 1.90 12.72 13.38
CA TRP A 43 1.09 12.58 14.58
C TRP A 43 0.94 13.90 15.34
N GLU A 44 1.99 14.71 15.43
CA GLU A 44 1.94 16.07 16.00
C GLU A 44 0.96 16.99 15.27
N ARG A 45 0.79 16.78 13.95
CA ARG A 45 -0.17 17.57 13.17
C ARG A 45 -1.57 17.01 13.26
N VAL A 46 -1.75 15.69 13.19
CA VAL A 46 -3.05 15.01 13.26
C VAL A 46 -3.80 15.36 14.55
N GLN A 47 -3.10 15.46 15.69
CA GLN A 47 -3.71 15.83 16.97
C GLN A 47 -4.38 17.21 16.97
N ARG A 48 -4.00 18.10 16.04
CA ARG A 48 -4.57 19.46 15.91
C ARG A 48 -5.66 19.55 14.85
N LEU A 49 -6.05 18.44 14.23
CA LEU A 49 -7.07 18.39 13.18
C LEU A 49 -8.37 17.76 13.71
N PRO A 50 -9.54 18.13 13.16
CA PRO A 50 -10.83 17.66 13.65
C PRO A 50 -11.16 16.24 13.17
N VAL A 51 -10.26 15.26 13.39
CA VAL A 51 -10.46 13.84 13.01
C VAL A 51 -11.67 13.23 13.72
N LEU A 52 -11.97 13.65 14.95
CA LEU A 52 -13.15 13.19 15.70
C LEU A 52 -14.41 14.00 15.37
N GLY A 53 -14.28 15.18 14.74
CA GLY A 53 -15.39 16.10 14.48
C GLY A 53 -15.83 16.19 13.02
N ASN A 54 -15.06 15.62 12.08
CA ASN A 54 -15.38 15.69 10.66
C ASN A 54 -15.07 14.36 9.95
N ARG A 55 -16.11 13.74 9.36
CA ARG A 55 -16.03 12.42 8.73
C ARG A 55 -15.05 12.37 7.55
N ILE A 56 -14.95 13.44 6.77
CA ILE A 56 -14.07 13.49 5.60
C ILE A 56 -12.62 13.60 6.05
N VAL A 57 -12.36 14.40 7.09
CA VAL A 57 -11.04 14.49 7.73
C VAL A 57 -10.64 13.13 8.31
N ALA A 58 -11.56 12.44 8.98
CA ALA A 58 -11.32 11.09 9.53
C ALA A 58 -11.01 10.05 8.45
N TRP A 59 -11.78 10.07 7.36
CA TRP A 59 -11.58 9.20 6.21
C TRP A 59 -10.22 9.42 5.55
N LYS A 60 -9.88 10.69 5.29
CA LYS A 60 -8.59 11.08 4.74
C LYS A 60 -7.44 10.79 5.70
N PHE A 61 -7.65 10.91 7.01
CA PHE A 61 -6.66 10.53 8.01
C PHE A 61 -6.30 9.05 7.86
N CYS A 62 -7.29 8.17 7.74
CA CYS A 62 -7.04 6.74 7.57
C CYS A 62 -6.26 6.47 6.28
N PHE A 63 -6.64 7.14 5.17
CA PHE A 63 -5.93 7.02 3.89
C PHE A 63 -4.47 7.47 3.96
N VAL A 64 -4.22 8.68 4.47
CA VAL A 64 -2.88 9.25 4.54
C VAL A 64 -2.00 8.46 5.51
N LEU A 65 -2.55 8.01 6.64
CA LEU A 65 -1.82 7.12 7.55
C LEU A 65 -1.48 5.79 6.88
N HIS A 66 -2.39 5.19 6.11
CA HIS A 66 -2.09 3.95 5.37
C HIS A 66 -0.91 4.14 4.40
N ARG A 67 -0.94 5.22 3.61
CA ARG A 67 0.17 5.57 2.69
C ARG A 67 1.48 5.82 3.44
N ILE A 68 1.45 6.54 4.56
CA ILE A 68 2.63 6.82 5.39
C ILE A 68 3.19 5.53 6.03
N LEU A 69 2.34 4.62 6.51
CA LEU A 69 2.77 3.31 7.02
C LEU A 69 3.40 2.45 5.92
N ARG A 70 3.01 2.67 4.67
CA ARG A 70 3.50 1.90 3.52
C ARG A 70 4.82 2.45 2.97
N GLU A 71 4.95 3.77 2.90
CA GLU A 71 6.00 4.46 2.10
C GLU A 71 6.86 5.43 2.92
N GLY A 72 6.53 5.67 4.18
CA GLY A 72 7.31 6.51 5.09
C GLY A 72 8.58 5.83 5.60
N CYS A 73 9.32 6.53 6.46
CA CYS A 73 10.50 5.94 7.10
C CYS A 73 10.12 4.81 8.07
N GLU A 74 11.04 3.88 8.31
CA GLU A 74 10.78 2.68 9.13
C GLU A 74 10.27 2.99 10.54
N SER A 75 10.72 4.09 11.14
CA SER A 75 10.32 4.53 12.48
C SER A 75 8.87 5.01 12.59
N VAL A 76 8.16 5.19 11.47
CA VAL A 76 6.72 5.54 11.47
C VAL A 76 5.87 4.45 12.10
N ILE A 77 6.19 3.18 11.85
CA ILE A 77 5.42 2.04 12.39
C ILE A 77 5.48 2.02 13.93
N PRO A 78 6.66 2.00 14.58
CA PRO A 78 6.75 2.02 16.03
C PRO A 78 6.18 3.32 16.64
N GLU A 79 6.28 4.47 15.96
CA GLU A 79 5.62 5.69 16.41
C GLU A 79 4.09 5.55 16.37
N SER A 80 3.55 5.01 15.27
CA SER A 80 2.10 4.83 15.09
C SER A 80 1.51 3.78 16.03
N LEU A 81 2.30 2.79 16.46
CA LEU A 81 1.89 1.83 17.49
C LEU A 81 1.51 2.50 18.81
N ARG A 82 2.15 3.62 19.18
CA ARG A 82 1.81 4.42 20.38
C ARG A 82 0.41 5.04 20.29
N HIS A 83 -0.09 5.25 19.08
CA HIS A 83 -1.39 5.83 18.81
C HIS A 83 -2.47 4.78 18.49
N LYS A 84 -2.17 3.48 18.61
CA LYS A 84 -3.08 2.37 18.28
C LYS A 84 -4.42 2.45 19.01
N GLU A 85 -4.43 2.76 20.31
CA GLU A 85 -5.68 2.90 21.07
C GLU A 85 -6.49 4.11 20.61
N TRP A 86 -5.82 5.21 20.24
CA TRP A 86 -6.50 6.38 19.69
C TRP A 86 -7.15 6.06 18.34
N ILE A 87 -6.47 5.35 17.43
CA ILE A 87 -7.03 4.87 16.16
C ILE A 87 -8.27 4.00 16.42
N ARG A 88 -8.21 3.10 17.41
CA ARG A 88 -9.35 2.27 17.82
C ARG A 88 -10.54 3.10 18.26
N ASN A 89 -10.30 4.17 19.02
CA ASN A 89 -11.35 5.07 19.50
C ASN A 89 -11.96 5.91 18.37
N VAL A 90 -11.17 6.34 17.38
CA VAL A 90 -11.70 6.95 16.14
C VAL A 90 -12.69 6.00 15.46
N GLY A 91 -12.32 4.73 15.28
CA GLY A 91 -13.19 3.72 14.68
C GLY A 91 -14.48 3.46 15.46
N LYS A 92 -14.37 3.37 16.79
CA LYS A 92 -15.53 3.22 17.69
C LYS A 92 -16.47 4.42 17.55
N LEU A 93 -15.96 5.65 17.63
CA LEU A 93 -16.77 6.86 17.54
C LEU A 93 -17.59 6.89 16.25
N TRP A 94 -16.92 6.76 15.10
CA TRP A 94 -17.58 6.89 13.79
C TRP A 94 -18.56 5.75 13.48
N CYS A 95 -18.40 4.57 14.10
CA CYS A 95 -19.39 3.50 14.02
C CYS A 95 -20.75 3.91 14.64
N HIS A 96 -20.72 4.60 15.79
CA HIS A 96 -21.95 4.95 16.52
C HIS A 96 -22.78 6.04 15.83
N LEU A 97 -22.13 6.93 15.07
CA LEU A 97 -22.80 8.06 14.42
C LEU A 97 -23.66 7.66 13.20
N ARG A 98 -23.57 6.40 12.73
CA ARG A 98 -24.35 5.82 11.60
C ARG A 98 -24.38 6.68 10.32
N GLU A 99 -23.41 7.57 10.14
CA GLU A 99 -23.26 8.39 8.94
C GLU A 99 -22.70 7.57 7.77
N SER A 100 -22.82 8.08 6.54
CA SER A 100 -22.41 7.38 5.30
C SER A 100 -20.94 6.91 5.29
N TYR A 101 -20.03 7.66 5.91
CA TYR A 101 -18.62 7.28 6.08
C TYR A 101 -18.34 6.50 7.37
N GLY A 102 -19.28 6.43 8.32
CA GLY A 102 -19.06 5.86 9.64
C GLY A 102 -18.60 4.40 9.59
N LYS A 103 -19.32 3.57 8.83
CA LYS A 103 -18.93 2.17 8.57
C LYS A 103 -17.58 2.08 7.84
N LEU A 104 -17.32 2.97 6.88
CA LEU A 104 -16.07 2.98 6.12
C LEU A 104 -14.87 3.27 7.05
N ILE A 105 -14.97 4.31 7.88
CA ILE A 105 -13.95 4.70 8.85
C ILE A 105 -13.72 3.57 9.88
N GLN A 106 -14.79 2.93 10.35
CA GLN A 106 -14.67 1.79 11.26
C GLN A 106 -13.86 0.65 10.63
N GLN A 107 -14.18 0.25 9.40
CA GLN A 107 -13.44 -0.82 8.71
C GLN A 107 -11.99 -0.42 8.46
N TYR A 108 -11.75 0.85 8.09
CA TYR A 108 -10.40 1.31 7.78
C TYR A 108 -9.52 1.40 9.03
N THR A 109 -10.05 1.90 10.14
CA THR A 109 -9.30 1.89 11.42
C THR A 109 -8.97 0.49 11.89
N GLN A 110 -9.85 -0.51 11.66
CA GLN A 110 -9.53 -1.91 11.93
C GLN A 110 -8.40 -2.43 11.04
N LEU A 111 -8.41 -2.10 9.74
CA LEU A 111 -7.32 -2.42 8.81
C LEU A 111 -5.98 -1.84 9.28
N LEU A 112 -5.95 -0.56 9.65
CA LEU A 112 -4.74 0.10 10.16
C LEU A 112 -4.22 -0.56 11.44
N ILE A 113 -5.12 -0.94 12.35
CA ILE A 113 -4.75 -1.65 13.58
C ILE A 113 -4.13 -3.02 13.28
N VAL A 114 -4.72 -3.79 12.35
CA VAL A 114 -4.18 -5.09 11.96
C VAL A 114 -2.84 -4.94 11.23
N LYS A 115 -2.67 -3.94 10.37
CA LYS A 115 -1.35 -3.60 9.77
C LYS A 115 -0.31 -3.34 10.86
N LEU A 116 -0.63 -2.53 11.86
CA LEU A 116 0.29 -2.24 12.98
C LEU A 116 0.61 -3.50 13.81
N ASP A 117 -0.39 -4.35 14.08
CA ASP A 117 -0.17 -5.61 14.79
C ASP A 117 0.64 -6.63 13.99
N PHE A 118 0.46 -6.67 12.67
CA PHE A 118 1.27 -7.46 11.76
C PHE A 118 2.74 -7.05 11.87
N HIS A 119 3.07 -5.76 11.73
CA HIS A 119 4.47 -5.30 11.81
C HIS A 119 5.05 -5.38 13.22
N ARG A 120 4.22 -5.31 14.28
CA ARG A 120 4.69 -5.55 15.65
C ARG A 120 5.15 -6.98 15.86
N ARG A 121 4.45 -7.95 15.26
CA ARG A 121 4.78 -9.38 15.34
C ARG A 121 5.87 -9.78 14.34
N ASN A 122 5.89 -9.11 13.19
CA ASN A 122 6.76 -9.41 12.06
C ASN A 122 7.61 -8.17 11.69
N PRO A 123 8.57 -7.76 12.55
CA PRO A 123 9.30 -6.50 12.40
C PRO A 123 10.23 -6.43 11.18
N TYR A 124 10.58 -7.59 10.61
CA TYR A 124 11.42 -7.68 9.42
C TYR A 124 10.67 -7.34 8.12
N PHE A 125 9.33 -7.29 8.13
CA PHE A 125 8.58 -6.83 6.97
C PHE A 125 8.58 -5.30 6.90
N PRO A 126 9.07 -4.70 5.80
CA PRO A 126 8.94 -3.27 5.56
C PRO A 126 7.47 -2.90 5.35
N GLY A 127 7.14 -1.62 5.52
CA GLY A 127 5.78 -1.10 5.43
C GLY A 127 5.05 -1.40 4.10
N ASN A 128 5.80 -1.50 3.00
CA ASN A 128 5.31 -1.83 1.67
C ASN A 128 5.17 -3.34 1.41
N LEU A 129 5.54 -4.18 2.38
CA LEU A 129 5.53 -5.64 2.33
C LEU A 129 6.40 -6.23 1.22
N VAL A 130 7.39 -5.49 0.69
CA VAL A 130 8.29 -6.03 -0.33
C VAL A 130 9.52 -6.62 0.35
N VAL A 131 9.57 -7.95 0.43
CA VAL A 131 10.75 -8.71 0.86
C VAL A 131 11.19 -9.67 -0.24
N SER A 132 12.49 -9.95 -0.32
CA SER A 132 13.01 -10.97 -1.23
C SER A 132 12.57 -12.37 -0.80
N GLN A 133 12.72 -13.37 -1.68
CA GLN A 133 12.45 -14.76 -1.31
C GLN A 133 13.40 -15.25 -0.20
N GLU A 134 14.67 -14.84 -0.27
CA GLU A 134 15.67 -15.19 0.74
C GLU A 134 15.31 -14.59 2.10
N ASP A 135 14.85 -13.33 2.12
CA ASP A 135 14.38 -12.67 3.34
C ASP A 135 13.11 -13.35 3.88
N LEU A 136 12.16 -13.72 3.02
CA LEU A 136 10.96 -14.45 3.43
C LEU A 136 11.32 -15.77 4.10
N HIS A 137 12.26 -16.52 3.53
CA HIS A 137 12.77 -17.76 4.11
C HIS A 137 13.48 -17.52 5.45
N SER A 138 14.27 -16.45 5.53
CA SER A 138 14.98 -16.04 6.74
C SER A 138 14.02 -15.63 7.85
N ILE A 139 12.94 -14.93 7.52
CA ILE A 139 11.88 -14.53 8.48
C ILE A 139 11.17 -15.75 9.05
N GLY A 140 10.93 -16.78 8.23
CA GLY A 140 10.38 -18.05 8.71
C GLY A 140 11.35 -18.84 9.61
N GLY A 141 12.66 -18.54 9.56
CA GLY A 141 13.66 -19.13 10.45
C GLY A 141 13.81 -20.65 10.34
N ASN A 142 13.39 -21.25 9.21
CA ASN A 142 13.24 -22.71 9.02
C ASN A 142 12.36 -23.40 10.09
N ASP A 143 11.49 -22.66 10.77
CA ASP A 143 10.55 -23.19 11.75
C ASP A 143 9.14 -23.16 11.18
N VAL A 144 8.55 -24.35 11.07
CA VAL A 144 7.19 -24.56 10.57
C VAL A 144 6.16 -23.74 11.37
N GLN A 145 6.37 -23.58 12.68
CA GLN A 145 5.47 -22.81 13.54
C GLN A 145 5.47 -21.32 13.17
N ASN A 146 6.64 -20.76 12.84
CA ASN A 146 6.73 -19.37 12.38
C ASN A 146 5.98 -19.17 11.06
N TYR A 147 6.11 -20.09 10.10
CA TYR A 147 5.33 -20.04 8.86
C TYR A 147 3.83 -20.17 9.10
N PHE A 148 3.43 -21.01 10.05
CA PHE A 148 2.02 -21.21 10.40
C PHE A 148 1.42 -19.94 10.99
N GLU A 149 2.09 -19.32 11.96
CA GLU A 149 1.65 -18.06 12.56
C GLU A 149 1.68 -16.90 11.55
N LEU A 150 2.72 -16.83 10.70
CA LEU A 150 2.81 -15.83 9.65
C LEU A 150 1.66 -15.94 8.64
N ALA A 151 1.24 -17.17 8.27
CA ALA A 151 0.08 -17.37 7.42
C ALA A 151 -1.21 -16.83 8.06
N VAL A 152 -1.43 -17.13 9.35
CA VAL A 152 -2.58 -16.61 10.10
C VAL A 152 -2.58 -15.08 10.13
N ASP A 153 -1.42 -14.47 10.36
CA ASP A 153 -1.24 -13.02 10.40
C ASP A 153 -1.54 -12.36 9.05
N MET A 154 -1.07 -12.97 7.96
CA MET A 154 -1.36 -12.50 6.61
C MET A 154 -2.84 -12.65 6.25
N PHE A 155 -3.48 -13.74 6.68
CA PHE A 155 -4.92 -13.91 6.48
C PHE A 155 -5.76 -12.92 7.27
N ASP A 156 -5.40 -12.61 8.52
CA ASP A 156 -6.08 -11.58 9.32
C ASP A 156 -6.00 -10.21 8.65
N TYR A 157 -4.83 -9.89 8.07
CA TYR A 157 -4.62 -8.67 7.31
C TYR A 157 -5.48 -8.66 6.04
N MET A 158 -5.42 -9.73 5.23
CA MET A 158 -6.23 -9.86 4.01
C MET A 158 -7.73 -9.70 4.29
N ASP A 159 -8.25 -10.31 5.37
CA ASP A 159 -9.66 -10.19 5.74
C ASP A 159 -10.07 -8.74 6.03
N LYS A 160 -9.18 -7.93 6.64
CA LYS A 160 -9.48 -6.50 6.86
C LYS A 160 -9.41 -5.68 5.57
N ILE A 161 -8.54 -6.02 4.62
CA ILE A 161 -8.54 -5.41 3.29
C ILE A 161 -9.85 -5.74 2.57
N LEU A 162 -10.25 -7.02 2.56
CA LEU A 162 -11.47 -7.49 1.91
C LEU A 162 -12.74 -6.91 2.56
N ALA A 163 -12.76 -6.74 3.88
CA ALA A 163 -13.87 -6.09 4.58
C ALA A 163 -13.98 -4.60 4.23
N LEU A 164 -12.86 -3.87 4.14
CA LEU A 164 -12.85 -2.46 3.77
C LEU A 164 -13.30 -2.27 2.31
N GLN A 165 -12.79 -3.05 1.36
CA GLN A 165 -13.21 -2.92 -0.04
C GLN A 165 -14.70 -3.19 -0.21
N SER A 166 -15.23 -4.20 0.49
CA SER A 166 -16.65 -4.56 0.42
C SER A 166 -17.52 -3.43 0.95
N ALA A 167 -17.09 -2.78 2.03
CA ALA A 167 -17.77 -1.60 2.57
C ALA A 167 -17.70 -0.41 1.60
N ILE A 168 -16.55 -0.14 0.96
CA ILE A 168 -16.39 0.95 -0.01
C ILE A 168 -17.30 0.73 -1.22
N PHE A 169 -17.24 -0.44 -1.88
CA PHE A 169 -18.08 -0.73 -3.04
C PHE A 169 -19.56 -0.75 -2.68
N GLY A 170 -19.94 -1.31 -1.52
CA GLY A 170 -21.32 -1.29 -1.05
C GLY A 170 -21.85 0.12 -0.71
N SER A 171 -20.96 1.11 -0.55
CA SER A 171 -21.33 2.51 -0.33
C SER A 171 -21.50 3.32 -1.62
N LEU A 172 -21.09 2.77 -2.76
CA LEU A 172 -21.18 3.43 -4.06
C LEU A 172 -22.44 2.98 -4.78
N ASP A 173 -23.19 3.94 -5.33
CA ASP A 173 -24.16 3.63 -6.36
C ASP A 173 -23.41 3.16 -7.62
N MET A 174 -23.80 2.00 -8.17
CA MET A 174 -23.06 1.25 -9.19
C MET A 174 -23.12 1.90 -10.60
N SER A 175 -23.55 3.15 -10.70
CA SER A 175 -23.48 3.91 -11.94
C SER A 175 -22.03 4.29 -12.26
N ARG A 176 -21.63 4.13 -13.54
CA ARG A 176 -20.27 4.44 -14.02
C ARG A 176 -19.87 5.89 -13.75
N SER A 177 -20.84 6.80 -13.71
CA SER A 177 -20.65 8.23 -13.42
C SER A 177 -20.17 8.48 -11.99
N ASN A 178 -20.58 7.66 -11.01
CA ASN A 178 -20.26 7.86 -9.60
C ASN A 178 -18.75 7.80 -9.34
N SER A 179 -18.03 6.90 -10.01
CA SER A 179 -16.56 6.76 -9.88
C SER A 179 -15.74 7.97 -10.37
N MET A 180 -16.35 8.84 -11.17
CA MET A 180 -15.71 10.04 -11.73
C MET A 180 -16.07 11.31 -10.95
N THR A 181 -16.96 11.23 -9.96
CA THR A 181 -17.28 12.36 -9.09
C THR A 181 -16.21 12.56 -8.01
N SER A 182 -16.04 13.79 -7.51
CA SER A 182 -15.10 14.05 -6.42
C SER A 182 -15.36 13.20 -5.17
N CYS A 183 -16.64 13.00 -4.83
CA CYS A 183 -17.08 12.14 -3.72
C CYS A 183 -16.72 10.66 -3.96
N GLY A 184 -17.03 10.13 -5.13
CA GLY A 184 -16.68 8.75 -5.50
C GLY A 184 -15.18 8.51 -5.45
N GLN A 185 -14.38 9.43 -6.01
CA GLN A 185 -12.92 9.36 -5.94
C GLN A 185 -12.39 9.44 -4.50
N CYS A 186 -13.01 10.28 -3.66
CA CYS A 186 -12.68 10.35 -2.23
C CYS A 186 -12.84 8.99 -1.54
N ARG A 187 -13.91 8.24 -1.86
CA ARG A 187 -14.18 6.90 -1.33
C ARG A 187 -13.30 5.81 -1.95
N LEU A 188 -12.95 5.94 -3.22
CA LEU A 188 -12.19 4.93 -3.96
C LEU A 188 -10.68 5.01 -3.70
N ALA A 189 -10.12 6.20 -3.45
CA ALA A 189 -8.67 6.38 -3.28
C ALA A 189 -8.02 5.41 -2.27
N PRO A 190 -8.66 5.08 -1.13
CA PRO A 190 -8.14 4.07 -0.21
C PRO A 190 -7.94 2.65 -0.75
N LEU A 191 -8.60 2.28 -1.85
CA LEU A 191 -8.40 0.97 -2.46
C LEU A 191 -7.02 0.84 -3.11
N ILE A 192 -6.35 1.96 -3.43
CA ILE A 192 -5.00 1.95 -4.03
C ILE A 192 -4.01 1.19 -3.15
N PRO A 193 -3.72 1.62 -1.89
CA PRO A 193 -2.83 0.86 -1.02
C PRO A 193 -3.41 -0.51 -0.62
N CYS A 194 -4.74 -0.69 -0.64
CA CYS A 194 -5.33 -2.01 -0.39
C CYS A 194 -4.97 -3.02 -1.47
N ILE A 195 -5.02 -2.64 -2.77
CA ILE A 195 -4.62 -3.50 -3.90
C ILE A 195 -3.14 -3.84 -3.80
N GLN A 196 -2.31 -2.86 -3.48
CA GLN A 196 -0.87 -3.04 -3.34
C GLN A 196 -0.54 -4.04 -2.22
N ASP A 197 -1.15 -3.87 -1.03
CA ASP A 197 -0.89 -4.74 0.11
C ASP A 197 -1.51 -6.13 -0.11
N SER A 198 -2.72 -6.24 -0.66
CA SER A 198 -3.33 -7.54 -0.94
C SER A 198 -2.60 -8.33 -2.02
N SER A 199 -1.94 -7.67 -2.97
CA SER A 199 -1.11 -8.35 -3.97
C SER A 199 0.06 -9.10 -3.31
N GLN A 200 0.77 -8.42 -2.41
CA GLN A 200 1.90 -9.01 -1.69
C GLN A 200 1.45 -10.10 -0.73
N LEU A 201 0.38 -9.85 0.03
CA LEU A 201 -0.16 -10.84 0.96
C LEU A 201 -0.61 -12.11 0.24
N TYR A 202 -1.26 -12.01 -0.92
CA TYR A 202 -1.66 -13.17 -1.71
C TYR A 202 -0.44 -13.99 -2.14
N ASP A 203 0.57 -13.33 -2.71
CA ASP A 203 1.80 -13.98 -3.18
C ASP A 203 2.51 -14.75 -2.05
N TYR A 204 2.66 -14.11 -0.88
CA TYR A 204 3.24 -14.77 0.28
C TYR A 204 2.36 -15.89 0.85
N CYS A 205 1.04 -15.71 0.92
CA CYS A 205 0.13 -16.77 1.37
C CYS A 205 0.29 -18.02 0.51
N VAL A 206 0.37 -17.89 -0.81
CA VAL A 206 0.59 -19.05 -1.70
C VAL A 206 1.92 -19.74 -1.36
N LYS A 207 3.02 -18.97 -1.29
CA LYS A 207 4.37 -19.52 -1.01
C LYS A 207 4.45 -20.21 0.35
N ILE A 208 3.88 -19.58 1.38
CA ILE A 208 3.86 -20.11 2.74
C ILE A 208 2.98 -21.36 2.82
N LEU A 209 1.83 -21.40 2.14
CA LEU A 209 0.97 -22.59 2.14
C LEU A 209 1.64 -23.79 1.48
N PHE A 210 2.34 -23.60 0.34
CA PHE A 210 3.14 -24.67 -0.25
C PHE A 210 4.24 -25.15 0.69
N LYS A 211 4.92 -24.22 1.39
CA LYS A 211 5.93 -24.55 2.39
C LYS A 211 5.34 -25.38 3.54
N LEU A 212 4.21 -24.96 4.12
CA LEU A 212 3.53 -25.68 5.19
C LEU A 212 3.08 -27.07 4.73
N HIS A 213 2.56 -27.20 3.52
CA HIS A 213 2.16 -28.50 2.94
C HIS A 213 3.34 -29.44 2.68
N SER A 214 4.57 -28.92 2.60
CA SER A 214 5.77 -29.76 2.52
C SER A 214 6.22 -30.34 3.87
N GLU A 215 5.72 -29.78 4.99
CA GLU A 215 6.20 -30.10 6.34
C GLU A 215 5.10 -30.65 7.27
N LEU A 216 3.82 -30.37 6.98
CA LEU A 216 2.69 -30.75 7.82
C LEU A 216 1.68 -31.63 7.07
N PRO A 217 0.97 -32.54 7.77
CA PRO A 217 -0.13 -33.30 7.21
C PRO A 217 -1.26 -32.40 6.67
N ALA A 218 -1.91 -32.85 5.60
CA ALA A 218 -2.99 -32.10 4.96
C ALA A 218 -4.13 -31.77 5.95
N ASP A 219 -4.48 -32.69 6.86
CA ASP A 219 -5.57 -32.50 7.81
C ASP A 219 -5.33 -31.31 8.76
N THR A 220 -4.07 -31.09 9.17
CA THR A 220 -3.66 -29.97 10.04
C THR A 220 -3.90 -28.62 9.35
N LEU A 221 -3.78 -28.57 8.02
CA LEU A 221 -3.87 -27.34 7.22
C LEU A 221 -5.26 -27.11 6.63
N GLN A 222 -6.27 -27.91 6.97
CA GLN A 222 -7.63 -27.76 6.41
C GLN A 222 -8.18 -26.35 6.62
N GLY A 223 -8.08 -25.80 7.84
CA GLY A 223 -8.56 -24.45 8.13
C GLY A 223 -7.82 -23.35 7.36
N HIS A 224 -6.54 -23.57 7.02
CA HIS A 224 -5.75 -22.65 6.20
C HIS A 224 -6.24 -22.65 4.75
N ARG A 225 -6.47 -23.84 4.17
CA ARG A 225 -7.03 -23.98 2.83
C ARG A 225 -8.43 -23.39 2.73
N ASP A 226 -9.31 -23.67 3.69
CA ASP A 226 -10.68 -23.13 3.70
C ASP A 226 -10.70 -21.60 3.77
N ARG A 227 -9.79 -21.00 4.55
CA ARG A 227 -9.66 -19.55 4.65
C ARG A 227 -9.08 -18.95 3.38
N PHE A 228 -8.02 -19.54 2.83
CA PHE A 228 -7.42 -19.13 1.57
C PHE A 228 -8.44 -19.18 0.42
N SER A 229 -9.20 -20.27 0.27
CA SER A 229 -10.19 -20.41 -0.80
C SER A 229 -11.27 -19.32 -0.76
N ARG A 230 -11.76 -18.98 0.44
CA ARG A 230 -12.71 -17.87 0.61
C ARG A 230 -12.07 -16.54 0.21
N GLN A 231 -10.87 -16.25 0.72
CA GLN A 231 -10.16 -15.01 0.42
C GLN A 231 -9.81 -14.88 -1.05
N PHE A 232 -9.41 -15.97 -1.72
CA PHE A 232 -9.10 -16.00 -3.14
C PHE A 232 -10.30 -15.59 -3.99
N LYS A 233 -11.48 -16.16 -3.71
CA LYS A 233 -12.74 -15.81 -4.41
C LYS A 233 -13.11 -14.34 -4.22
N ASP A 234 -13.01 -13.85 -2.99
CA ASP A 234 -13.31 -12.46 -2.66
C ASP A 234 -12.28 -11.49 -3.28
N LEU A 235 -11.00 -11.85 -3.29
CA LEU A 235 -9.91 -11.06 -3.89
C LEU A 235 -10.03 -11.00 -5.41
N LYS A 236 -10.36 -12.12 -6.06
CA LYS A 236 -10.63 -12.19 -7.50
C LYS A 236 -11.81 -11.29 -7.88
N LYS A 237 -12.89 -11.32 -7.09
CA LYS A 237 -14.02 -10.40 -7.26
C LYS A 237 -13.59 -8.95 -7.06
N PHE A 238 -12.79 -8.66 -6.04
CA PHE A 238 -12.26 -7.32 -5.79
C PHE A 238 -11.46 -6.79 -6.99
N TYR A 239 -10.48 -7.52 -7.49
CA TYR A 239 -9.66 -7.07 -8.62
C TYR A 239 -10.45 -6.93 -9.92
N SER A 240 -11.43 -7.81 -10.15
CA SER A 240 -12.37 -7.68 -11.27
C SER A 240 -13.18 -6.38 -11.20
N LEU A 241 -13.77 -6.08 -10.04
CA LEU A 241 -14.49 -4.83 -9.80
C LEU A 241 -13.57 -3.62 -9.97
N ALA A 242 -12.38 -3.64 -9.37
CA ALA A 242 -11.40 -2.56 -9.47
C ALA A 242 -10.99 -2.27 -10.93
N THR A 243 -10.77 -3.30 -11.74
CA THR A 243 -10.43 -3.17 -13.18
C THR A 243 -11.58 -2.53 -14.00
N ALA A 244 -12.82 -2.74 -13.58
CA ALA A 244 -13.99 -2.13 -14.20
C ALA A 244 -14.18 -0.64 -13.83
N VAL A 245 -13.60 -0.17 -12.72
CA VAL A 245 -13.72 1.23 -12.28
C VAL A 245 -12.82 2.15 -13.11
N LYS A 246 -13.42 3.16 -13.75
CA LYS A 246 -12.69 4.13 -14.59
C LYS A 246 -11.62 4.92 -13.82
N TYR A 247 -11.88 5.26 -12.57
CA TYR A 247 -10.93 5.96 -11.71
C TYR A 247 -9.54 5.30 -11.74
N PHE A 248 -9.46 3.98 -11.51
CA PHE A 248 -8.17 3.26 -11.49
C PHE A 248 -7.50 3.13 -12.86
N ARG A 249 -8.27 3.09 -13.96
CA ARG A 249 -7.71 3.08 -15.32
C ARG A 249 -6.87 4.32 -15.63
N ASN A 250 -7.20 5.44 -14.99
CA ASN A 250 -6.47 6.69 -15.17
C ASN A 250 -5.18 6.75 -14.31
N PHE A 251 -5.02 5.86 -13.32
CA PHE A 251 -3.79 5.70 -12.56
C PHE A 251 -2.96 4.58 -13.19
N TRP A 252 -2.25 4.93 -14.25
CA TRP A 252 -1.39 4.03 -15.02
C TRP A 252 -0.33 3.29 -14.15
N THR A 253 0.03 3.84 -12.99
CA THR A 253 0.99 3.25 -12.05
C THR A 253 0.45 2.09 -11.22
N ILE A 254 -0.85 1.84 -11.22
CA ILE A 254 -1.48 0.73 -10.48
C ILE A 254 -1.88 -0.33 -11.49
N SER A 255 -0.93 -1.14 -11.95
CA SER A 255 -1.28 -2.37 -12.66
C SER A 255 -2.00 -3.28 -11.67
N ILE A 256 -3.32 -3.42 -11.82
CA ILE A 256 -4.12 -4.31 -10.96
C ILE A 256 -3.69 -5.75 -11.26
N PRO A 257 -3.20 -6.51 -10.26
CA PRO A 257 -2.71 -7.86 -10.49
C PRO A 257 -3.80 -8.74 -11.10
N GLN A 258 -3.43 -9.55 -12.09
CA GLN A 258 -4.30 -10.60 -12.60
C GLN A 258 -4.06 -11.86 -11.76
N LEU A 259 -5.09 -12.30 -11.03
CA LEU A 259 -5.04 -13.58 -10.34
C LEU A 259 -5.26 -14.73 -11.34
N PRO A 260 -4.72 -15.92 -11.05
CA PRO A 260 -5.00 -17.12 -11.83
C PRO A 260 -6.51 -17.41 -11.99
N GLU A 261 -6.87 -18.12 -13.05
CA GLU A 261 -8.27 -18.50 -13.27
C GLU A 261 -8.77 -19.47 -12.21
N THR A 262 -7.93 -20.43 -11.84
CA THR A 262 -8.20 -21.43 -10.80
C THR A 262 -7.39 -21.15 -9.54
N GLU A 263 -7.91 -21.60 -8.41
CA GLU A 263 -7.18 -21.58 -7.14
C GLU A 263 -5.98 -22.54 -7.22
N PRO A 264 -4.81 -22.23 -6.63
CA PRO A 264 -3.68 -23.15 -6.56
C PRO A 264 -4.01 -24.44 -5.80
N GLU A 265 -3.65 -25.60 -6.34
CA GLU A 265 -3.85 -26.90 -5.67
C GLU A 265 -2.64 -27.24 -4.76
N PHE A 266 -2.73 -26.86 -3.49
CA PHE A 266 -1.62 -26.99 -2.53
C PHE A 266 -1.18 -28.43 -2.23
N LEU A 267 -1.99 -29.44 -2.58
CA LEU A 267 -1.66 -30.85 -2.38
C LEU A 267 -0.65 -31.38 -3.40
N PHE A 268 -0.45 -30.69 -4.53
CA PHE A 268 0.52 -31.09 -5.55
C PHE A 268 1.69 -30.09 -5.60
N GLN A 269 2.82 -30.47 -5.00
CA GLN A 269 4.03 -29.64 -5.00
C GLN A 269 4.55 -29.28 -6.40
N SER A 270 4.23 -30.08 -7.43
CA SER A 270 4.56 -29.77 -8.83
C SER A 270 3.93 -28.46 -9.32
N GLU A 271 2.82 -28.02 -8.72
CA GLU A 271 2.14 -26.77 -9.06
C GLU A 271 2.87 -25.54 -8.52
N PHE A 272 3.67 -25.69 -7.46
CA PHE A 272 4.53 -24.62 -6.95
C PHE A 272 5.54 -24.14 -8.01
N LEU A 273 6.09 -25.06 -8.81
CA LEU A 273 7.04 -24.73 -9.88
C LEU A 273 6.40 -23.92 -11.02
N GLY A 274 5.07 -23.99 -11.17
CA GLY A 274 4.31 -23.21 -12.15
C GLY A 274 3.83 -21.84 -11.63
N PHE A 275 3.95 -21.57 -10.32
CA PHE A 275 3.48 -20.33 -9.73
C PHE A 275 4.44 -19.17 -10.02
N GLY A 276 4.12 -18.38 -11.05
CA GLY A 276 4.74 -17.09 -11.28
C GLY A 276 4.20 -16.05 -10.29
N THR A 277 5.09 -15.34 -9.59
CA THR A 277 4.71 -14.16 -8.78
C THR A 277 3.88 -13.23 -9.67
N PRO A 278 2.65 -12.82 -9.29
CA PRO A 278 1.87 -11.87 -10.08
C PRO A 278 2.61 -10.52 -10.08
N VAL A 279 3.42 -10.29 -11.12
CA VAL A 279 4.29 -9.13 -11.22
C VAL A 279 3.45 -7.88 -11.38
N LEU A 280 3.51 -6.99 -10.41
CA LEU A 280 3.02 -5.62 -10.53
C LEU A 280 3.98 -4.88 -11.48
N ARG A 281 3.75 -5.00 -12.79
CA ARG A 281 4.59 -4.34 -13.79
C ARG A 281 4.41 -2.82 -13.63
N VAL A 282 5.45 -2.17 -13.13
CA VAL A 282 5.69 -0.75 -13.40
C VAL A 282 6.16 -0.69 -14.85
N PRO A 283 5.43 -0.06 -15.78
CA PRO A 283 5.88 0.04 -17.16
C PRO A 283 7.15 0.90 -17.19
N THR A 284 8.27 0.27 -17.55
CA THR A 284 9.43 0.97 -18.10
C THR A 284 9.00 1.57 -19.43
N THR A 285 9.26 2.85 -19.62
CA THR A 285 8.95 3.55 -20.87
C THR A 285 9.84 3.03 -21.99
N ASP A 286 9.36 2.04 -22.74
CA ASP A 286 9.86 1.73 -24.07
C ASP A 286 9.34 2.82 -25.01
N ARG A 287 10.06 3.95 -25.06
CA ARG A 287 9.95 4.89 -26.19
C ARG A 287 10.95 4.43 -27.25
N GLU A 288 10.57 3.40 -28.00
CA GLU A 288 11.21 3.13 -29.28
C GLU A 288 10.68 4.12 -30.32
N GLN A 289 11.61 4.99 -30.74
CA GLN A 289 11.85 5.40 -32.12
C GLN A 289 10.62 5.70 -32.98
N SER A 290 10.31 7.00 -33.08
CA SER A 290 9.73 7.59 -34.27
C SER A 290 10.29 8.99 -34.46
N GLU A 291 11.53 9.10 -34.91
CA GLU A 291 12.05 10.31 -35.55
C GLU A 291 12.39 9.94 -36.99
N ASP A 292 11.56 10.43 -37.92
CA ASP A 292 11.99 10.63 -39.29
C ASP A 292 11.59 12.04 -39.74
N HIS A 293 12.64 12.83 -39.95
CA HIS A 293 12.85 13.91 -40.91
C HIS A 293 11.87 15.10 -41.00
N VAL A 294 12.40 16.31 -40.67
CA VAL A 294 12.72 17.36 -41.67
C VAL A 294 13.98 18.13 -41.23
N THR A 295 14.80 18.43 -42.24
CA THR A 295 16.21 18.85 -42.31
C THR A 295 16.56 20.33 -42.01
N ASN A 296 17.88 20.55 -41.83
CA ASN A 296 18.71 21.75 -42.12
C ASN A 296 18.79 22.86 -41.03
N LEU A 297 19.92 23.46 -40.64
CA LEU A 297 21.24 23.67 -41.28
C LEU A 297 22.27 24.23 -40.23
N THR A 298 23.57 23.87 -40.37
CA THR A 298 24.83 24.59 -39.96
C THR A 298 25.11 24.90 -38.48
N ASP A 299 26.33 24.99 -37.93
CA ASP A 299 27.72 24.53 -38.17
C ASP A 299 28.56 25.04 -36.96
N THR A 300 29.74 24.46 -36.72
CA THR A 300 30.94 24.98 -36.01
C THR A 300 31.18 24.71 -34.50
N SER A 301 31.96 23.64 -34.28
CA SER A 301 33.33 23.66 -33.71
C SER A 301 33.58 23.63 -32.18
N ARG A 302 34.50 22.70 -31.83
CA ARG A 302 35.58 22.74 -30.78
C ARG A 302 35.14 22.60 -29.31
N ARG A 303 35.86 21.96 -28.38
CA ARG A 303 37.08 21.11 -28.34
C ARG A 303 37.22 20.62 -26.87
N SER A 304 37.58 19.34 -26.71
CA SER A 304 38.35 18.67 -25.63
C SER A 304 38.42 19.17 -24.18
N GLY A 305 38.28 18.24 -23.23
CA GLY A 305 38.83 18.34 -21.86
C GLY A 305 38.62 17.09 -21.02
N THR A 306 39.70 16.36 -20.74
CA THR A 306 39.81 15.06 -20.07
C THR A 306 40.08 15.13 -18.55
N PHE A 307 39.53 14.16 -17.81
CA PHE A 307 40.00 13.45 -16.59
C PHE A 307 40.58 14.21 -15.36
N LEU A 308 40.04 13.89 -14.16
CA LEU A 308 40.81 13.28 -13.05
C LEU A 308 39.91 12.84 -11.87
N ASN A 309 40.18 11.62 -11.37
CA ASN A 309 39.64 10.98 -10.17
C ASN A 309 40.26 11.56 -8.89
N GLN A 310 39.51 11.53 -7.77
CA GLN A 310 40.08 11.31 -6.44
C GLN A 310 39.07 10.66 -5.48
N GLU A 311 39.54 9.66 -4.75
CA GLU A 311 38.84 8.80 -3.80
C GLU A 311 38.62 9.44 -2.42
N GLY A 312 37.60 8.95 -1.70
CA GLY A 312 37.67 8.73 -0.24
C GLY A 312 36.75 9.57 0.65
N ALA A 313 35.62 9.00 1.08
CA ALA A 313 35.16 8.95 2.48
C ALA A 313 33.73 8.36 2.57
N SER A 314 33.64 7.17 3.15
CA SER A 314 32.38 6.49 3.50
C SER A 314 31.76 7.14 4.74
N LEU A 315 30.61 7.77 4.58
CA LEU A 315 29.65 8.04 5.64
C LEU A 315 28.29 7.51 5.18
N ALA A 316 27.68 6.65 6.01
CA ALA A 316 26.36 6.10 5.78
C ALA A 316 25.33 7.23 5.64
N SER A 317 24.83 7.41 4.41
CA SER A 317 23.76 8.35 4.10
C SER A 317 22.41 7.81 4.60
N PRO A 318 21.54 8.63 5.20
CA PRO A 318 20.16 8.24 5.44
C PRO A 318 19.48 7.97 4.09
N SER A 319 18.72 6.89 4.02
CA SER A 319 18.05 6.42 2.80
C SER A 319 17.25 7.55 2.13
N ALA A 320 17.65 7.88 0.90
CA ALA A 320 16.93 8.86 0.09
C ALA A 320 15.51 8.33 -0.22
N PRO A 321 14.50 9.21 -0.32
CA PRO A 321 13.16 8.79 -0.72
C PRO A 321 13.20 8.14 -2.11
N PRO A 322 12.36 7.12 -2.39
CA PRO A 322 12.35 6.46 -3.69
C PRO A 322 12.04 7.43 -4.84
N LEU A 323 12.79 7.32 -5.94
CA LEU A 323 12.71 8.25 -7.08
C LEU A 323 11.30 8.33 -7.73
N TRP A 324 10.50 7.26 -7.65
CA TRP A 324 9.13 7.23 -8.17
C TRP A 324 8.15 8.17 -7.45
N LEU A 325 8.52 8.75 -6.31
CA LEU A 325 7.72 9.73 -5.58
C LEU A 325 7.66 11.10 -6.30
N PHE A 326 8.58 11.37 -7.24
CA PHE A 326 8.70 12.64 -7.96
C PHE A 326 8.10 12.64 -9.38
N ASP A 327 7.67 11.48 -9.89
CA ASP A 327 7.25 11.31 -11.30
C ASP A 327 5.73 11.22 -11.52
N ALA A 328 4.89 11.61 -10.56
CA ALA A 328 3.44 11.67 -10.77
C ALA A 328 3.06 12.96 -11.54
N PRO A 329 2.44 12.88 -12.74
CA PRO A 329 1.95 14.07 -13.43
C PRO A 329 0.72 14.65 -12.71
N PHE A 330 0.60 15.97 -12.83
CA PHE A 330 -0.23 16.93 -12.09
C PHE A 330 -1.71 16.60 -11.84
#